data_AF-A0A137Q083-F1
#
_entry.id   AF-A0A137Q083-F1
#
_cell.length_a   1.000
_cell.length_b   1.000
_cell.length_c   1.000
_cell.angle_alpha   90.00
_cell.angle_beta   90.00
_cell.angle_gamma   90.00
#
_symmetry.space_group_name_H-M   'P 1'
#
loop_
_entity.id
_entity.type
_entity.pdbx_description
1 polymer ?
#
loop_
_entity_poly.entity_id
_entity_poly.type
_entity_poly.pdbx_seq_one_letter_code
_entity_poly.pdbx_strand_id
1 'polypeptide(L)'
;MINWDDPDYKAAGHFYATVKSVSVKCTNVQKPDTNTTSYVYQNSSDHSSPSIALSNRSTLLNAASLGGVSGAHGMIVALVALFLAFVHLF
;
A
#
# COMPACT_ATOMS: atom_id res chain seq x y z
N MET A 1 -6.11 30.41 9.37
CA MET A 1 -6.61 29.01 9.34
C MET A 1 -8.12 29.07 9.42
N ILE A 2 -8.86 28.22 8.69
CA ILE A 2 -10.33 28.23 8.74
C ILE A 2 -10.80 27.82 10.14
N ASN A 3 -11.76 28.57 10.71
CA ASN A 3 -12.40 28.24 11.98
C ASN A 3 -13.58 27.30 11.73
N TRP A 4 -13.38 26.01 11.95
CA TRP A 4 -14.41 24.99 11.76
C TRP A 4 -15.48 24.97 12.86
N ASP A 5 -15.25 25.69 13.95
CA ASP A 5 -16.17 25.74 15.10
C ASP A 5 -17.23 26.84 15.02
N ASP A 6 -17.13 27.72 14.03
CA ASP A 6 -18.01 28.85 13.84
C ASP A 6 -19.47 28.39 13.59
N PRO A 7 -20.48 29.01 14.25
CA PRO A 7 -21.88 28.63 14.13
C PRO A 7 -22.40 28.57 12.69
N ASP A 8 -21.90 29.45 11.80
CA ASP A 8 -22.31 29.47 10.40
C ASP A 8 -21.83 28.21 9.67
N TYR A 9 -20.67 27.66 10.05
CA TYR A 9 -20.14 26.41 9.49
C TYR A 9 -20.90 25.18 9.97
N LYS A 10 -21.40 25.19 11.20
CA LYS A 10 -22.19 24.08 11.75
C LYS A 10 -23.64 24.11 11.27
N ALA A 11 -24.19 25.30 10.99
CA ALA A 11 -25.58 25.48 10.57
C ALA A 11 -25.80 25.31 9.05
N ALA A 12 -24.83 25.70 8.20
CA ALA A 12 -25.03 25.77 6.75
C ALA A 12 -24.94 24.40 6.03
N GLY A 13 -24.40 23.36 6.67
CA GLY A 13 -24.44 21.96 6.22
C GLY A 13 -23.65 21.59 4.96
N HIS A 14 -23.45 22.52 4.02
CA HIS A 14 -22.80 22.27 2.73
C HIS A 14 -21.99 23.48 2.25
N PHE A 15 -20.68 23.31 2.20
CA PHE A 15 -19.76 24.20 1.50
C PHE A 15 -19.39 23.54 0.18
N TYR A 16 -19.64 24.23 -0.94
CA TYR A 16 -19.20 23.78 -2.25
C TYR A 16 -17.94 24.53 -2.65
N ALA A 17 -16.92 23.79 -3.08
CA ALA A 17 -15.75 24.34 -3.72
C ALA A 17 -15.75 23.87 -5.17
N THR A 18 -15.88 24.80 -6.11
CA THR A 18 -15.82 24.47 -7.53
C THR A 18 -14.37 24.29 -7.95
N VAL A 19 -13.98 23.04 -8.19
CA VAL A 19 -12.70 22.73 -8.82
C VAL A 19 -12.79 23.13 -10.30
N LYS A 20 -12.12 24.22 -10.67
CA LYS A 20 -12.18 24.76 -12.05
C LYS A 20 -11.39 23.93 -13.05
N SER A 21 -10.28 23.33 -12.62
CA SER A 21 -9.45 22.48 -13.47
C SER A 21 -8.62 21.52 -12.63
N VAL A 22 -8.34 20.36 -13.21
CA VAL A 22 -7.37 19.38 -12.70
C VAL A 22 -6.36 19.15 -13.81
N SER A 23 -5.07 19.30 -13.49
CA SER A 23 -4.00 18.93 -14.40
C SER A 23 -3.37 17.64 -13.92
N VAL A 24 -3.46 16.59 -14.73
CA VAL A 24 -2.81 15.31 -14.47
C VAL A 24 -1.52 15.26 -15.28
N LYS A 25 -0.39 15.08 -14.60
CA LYS A 25 0.90 14.86 -15.24
C LYS A 25 1.27 13.38 -15.08
N CYS A 26 1.36 12.69 -16.20
CA CYS A 26 1.91 11.33 -16.19
C CYS A 26 3.42 11.39 -16.01
N THR A 27 3.96 10.53 -15.15
CA THR A 27 5.40 10.30 -15.11
C THR A 27 5.84 9.59 -16.39
N ASN A 28 7.06 9.86 -16.85
CA ASN A 28 7.68 9.08 -17.92
C ASN A 28 8.05 7.71 -17.34
N VAL A 29 7.13 6.76 -17.40
CA VAL A 29 7.44 5.38 -17.09
C VAL A 29 8.46 4.86 -18.11
N GLN A 30 9.49 4.19 -17.62
CA GLN A 30 10.43 3.47 -18.46
C GLN A 30 9.65 2.52 -19.37
N LYS A 31 10.02 2.43 -20.65
CA LYS A 31 9.34 1.55 -21.60
C LYS A 31 9.36 0.11 -21.03
N PRO A 32 8.20 -0.56 -20.89
CA PRO A 32 8.15 -1.95 -20.46
C PRO A 32 8.99 -2.84 -21.39
N ASP A 33 9.77 -3.75 -20.82
CA ASP A 33 10.41 -4.82 -21.59
C ASP A 33 9.41 -5.94 -21.90
N THR A 34 9.82 -6.95 -22.66
CA THR A 34 8.95 -8.08 -23.04
C THR A 34 8.60 -9.02 -21.87
N ASN A 35 9.30 -8.91 -20.74
CA ASN A 35 9.12 -9.71 -19.55
C ASN A 35 8.38 -8.95 -18.43
N THR A 36 8.05 -7.67 -18.63
CA THR A 36 7.21 -6.91 -17.69
C THR A 36 5.80 -7.51 -17.67
N THR A 37 5.35 -7.95 -16.50
CA THR A 37 4.00 -8.50 -16.28
C THR A 37 3.15 -7.66 -15.34
N SER A 38 3.73 -6.69 -14.62
CA SER A 38 3.01 -5.85 -13.65
C SER A 38 3.69 -4.50 -13.39
N TYR A 39 2.92 -3.59 -12.80
CA TYR A 39 3.36 -2.28 -12.33
C TYR A 39 3.16 -2.19 -10.81
N VAL A 40 4.14 -1.63 -10.11
CA VAL A 40 4.10 -1.47 -8.65
C VAL A 40 4.11 0.02 -8.33
N TYR A 41 3.04 0.49 -7.69
CA TYR A 41 3.00 1.83 -7.11
C TYR A 41 3.86 1.87 -5.85
N GLN A 42 4.75 2.84 -5.78
CA GLN A 42 5.65 3.04 -4.66
C GLN A 42 5.55 4.47 -4.19
N ASN A 43 5.75 4.64 -2.89
CA ASN A 43 5.94 5.97 -2.35
C ASN A 43 7.33 6.47 -2.69
N SER A 44 7.44 7.73 -3.11
CA SER A 44 8.74 8.40 -3.22
C SER A 44 9.31 8.65 -1.83
N SER A 45 10.64 8.72 -1.72
CA SER A 45 11.33 9.00 -0.46
C SER A 45 10.97 10.36 0.16
N ASP A 46 10.52 11.31 -0.66
CA ASP A 46 10.09 12.64 -0.27
C ASP A 46 8.56 12.78 -0.15
N HIS A 47 7.80 11.69 -0.35
CA HIS A 47 6.33 11.64 -0.30
C HIS A 47 5.63 12.65 -1.23
N SER A 48 6.36 13.27 -2.16
CA SER A 48 5.87 14.39 -2.96
C SER A 48 5.15 13.93 -4.21
N SER A 49 5.44 12.70 -4.67
CA SER A 49 4.87 12.12 -5.87
C SER A 49 4.84 10.59 -5.83
N PRO A 50 3.76 9.93 -6.27
CA PRO A 50 3.77 8.49 -6.45
C PRO A 50 4.78 8.09 -7.53
N SER A 51 5.57 7.06 -7.27
CA SER A 51 6.48 6.44 -8.25
C SER A 51 5.91 5.12 -8.76
N ILE A 52 6.30 4.71 -9.96
CA ILE A 52 5.88 3.45 -10.59
C ILE A 52 7.14 2.66 -10.94
N ALA A 53 7.23 1.43 -10.45
CA ALA A 53 8.26 0.47 -10.85
C ALA A 53 7.66 -0.64 -11.71
N LEU A 54 8.46 -1.17 -12.65
CA LEU A 54 8.10 -2.32 -13.47
C LEU A 54 8.45 -3.62 -12.75
N SER A 55 7.64 -4.66 -12.92
CA SER A 55 7.86 -5.98 -12.33
C SER A 55 7.48 -7.10 -13.29
N ASN A 56 8.20 -8.22 -13.23
CA ASN A 56 7.91 -9.46 -13.95
C ASN A 56 7.21 -10.51 -13.07
N ARG A 57 6.68 -10.09 -11.92
CA ARG A 57 5.92 -10.92 -10.99
C ARG A 57 4.42 -10.66 -11.16
N SER A 58 3.62 -11.71 -11.25
CA SER A 58 2.15 -11.63 -11.33
C SER A 58 1.49 -11.35 -9.97
N THR A 59 2.23 -11.48 -8.87
CA THR A 59 1.76 -11.30 -7.50
C THR A 59 2.62 -10.29 -6.74
N LEU A 60 1.95 -9.33 -6.11
CA LEU A 60 2.57 -8.24 -5.36
C LEU A 60 2.82 -8.71 -3.92
N LEU A 61 3.97 -9.34 -3.68
CA LEU A 61 4.33 -9.92 -2.37
C LEU A 61 4.54 -8.86 -1.26
N ASN A 62 4.69 -7.58 -1.64
CA ASN A 62 5.04 -6.49 -0.72
C ASN A 62 3.86 -5.63 -0.25
N ALA A 63 2.61 -5.91 -0.68
CA ALA A 63 1.45 -5.14 -0.24
C ALA A 63 0.96 -5.53 1.17
N ALA A 64 1.33 -6.72 1.66
CA ALA A 64 1.07 -7.14 3.02
C ALA A 64 2.40 -7.11 3.79
N SER A 65 2.45 -6.39 4.92
CA SER A 65 3.52 -6.63 5.87
C SER A 65 3.46 -8.11 6.26
N LEU A 66 4.58 -8.82 6.23
CA LEU A 66 4.72 -10.18 6.77
C LEU A 66 4.59 -10.22 8.31
N GLY A 67 3.90 -9.24 8.91
CA GLY A 67 3.55 -9.21 10.34
C GLY A 67 2.33 -10.06 10.68
N GLY A 68 1.97 -11.04 9.85
CA GLY A 68 0.75 -11.84 9.98
C GLY A 68 0.68 -12.72 11.22
N VAL A 69 1.78 -12.89 11.96
CA VAL A 69 1.75 -13.56 13.26
C VAL A 69 2.82 -12.95 14.17
N SER A 70 2.43 -12.05 15.06
CA SER A 70 3.30 -11.56 16.13
C SER A 70 2.90 -12.16 17.48
N GLY A 71 3.88 -12.30 18.38
CA GLY A 71 3.66 -12.84 19.72
C GLY A 71 3.42 -14.36 19.76
N ALA A 72 2.58 -14.81 20.71
CA ALA A 72 2.41 -16.23 21.06
C ALA A 72 1.99 -17.13 19.88
N HIS A 73 1.27 -16.60 18.90
CA HIS A 73 0.82 -17.37 17.75
C HIS A 73 1.98 -17.76 16.83
N GLY A 74 3.05 -16.95 16.75
CA GLY A 74 4.21 -17.26 15.92
C GLY A 74 5.03 -18.40 16.50
N MET A 75 5.13 -18.44 17.83
CA MET A 75 5.78 -19.53 18.57
C MET A 75 5.03 -20.85 18.40
N ILE A 76 3.69 -20.84 18.42
CA ILE A 76 2.89 -22.05 18.24
C ILE A 76 3.09 -22.62 16.84
N VAL A 77 3.04 -21.79 15.80
CA VAL A 77 3.27 -22.25 14.41
C VAL A 77 4.67 -22.86 14.25
N ALA A 78 5.70 -22.24 14.83
CA ALA A 78 7.06 -22.76 14.78
C ALA A 78 7.20 -24.12 15.49
N LEU A 79 6.59 -24.27 16.67
CA LEU A 79 6.62 -25.52 17.44
C LEU A 79 5.89 -26.66 16.72
N VAL A 80 4.72 -26.36 16.13
CA VAL A 80 3.96 -27.35 15.35
C VAL A 80 4.74 -27.76 14.10
N ALA A 81 5.35 -26.82 13.39
CA ALA A 81 6.18 -27.13 12.23
C ALA A 81 7.38 -28.01 12.61
N LEU A 82 8.05 -27.73 13.73
CA LEU A 82 9.19 -28.52 14.22
C LEU A 82 8.75 -29.95 14.60
N PHE A 83 7.64 -30.10 15.30
CA PHE A 83 7.10 -31.40 15.69
C PHE A 83 6.73 -32.24 14.46
N LEU A 84 6.04 -31.63 13.48
CA LEU A 84 5.69 -32.33 12.24
C LEU A 84 6.94 -32.76 11.46
N ALA A 85 7.97 -31.92 11.38
CA ALA A 85 9.23 -32.29 10.74
C ALA A 85 9.91 -33.46 11.44
N PHE A 86 9.93 -33.46 12.79
CA PHE A 86 10.48 -34.55 13.57
C PHE A 86 9.73 -35.87 13.34
N VAL A 87 8.39 -35.85 13.32
CA VAL A 87 7.55 -37.03 13.06
C VAL A 87 7.66 -37.56 11.63
N HIS A 88 8.06 -36.74 10.65
CA HIS A 88 8.27 -37.20 9.27
C HIS A 88 9.68 -37.73 9.01
N LEU A 89 10.65 -37.42 9.90
CA LEU A 89 12.05 -37.84 9.77
C LEU A 89 12.37 -39.13 10.55
N PHE A 90 11.45 -39.61 11.40
CA PHE A 90 11.54 -40.84 12.17
C PHE A 90 10.28 -41.68 11.98
#